data_AF-A0A842RVV3-F1
#
_entry.id   AF-A0A842RVV3-F1
#
_cell.length_a   1.000
_cell.length_b   1.000
_cell.length_c   1.000
_cell.angle_alpha   90.00
_cell.angle_beta   90.00
_cell.angle_gamma   90.00
#
_symmetry.space_group_name_H-M   'P 1'
#
loop_
_entity.id
_entity.type
_entity.pdbx_description
1 polymer ?
#
loop_
_entity_poly.entity_id
_entity_poly.type
_entity_poly.pdbx_seq_one_letter_code
_entity_poly.pdbx_strand_id
1 'polypeptide(L)'
;MIVAKILTSCYLGYKIWERNEKTGKISFGFVFSLYIMMICLFVSRIFYFTFDFYFTNLNPSLYQIFPNVWFWKIAVVISAFGYSFVLFIIDRSILDFKFKGVLSYMMFTVALIIFFYPVNTSSDFELVSTLLFLINIIAIAIPVLFFYIGYHEADFRNPSVLIAIGVIIYAVGANVLIESVVSLLDSLLPGIRIPLYTLSLFMKLIGIVIYSYGVIKFVEIFSK
;
A
#
# COMPACT_ATOMS: atom_id res chain seq x y z
N MET A 1 11.67 -3.07 7.06
CA MET A 1 10.58 -3.06 6.05
C MET A 1 10.63 -4.24 5.08
N ILE A 2 11.76 -4.48 4.38
CA ILE A 2 11.86 -5.62 3.45
C ILE A 2 11.63 -6.96 4.16
N VAL A 3 12.38 -7.22 5.24
CA VAL A 3 12.25 -8.45 6.04
C VAL A 3 10.82 -8.68 6.50
N ALA A 4 10.16 -7.64 7.03
CA ALA A 4 8.78 -7.77 7.48
C ALA A 4 7.80 -8.10 6.34
N LYS A 5 7.95 -7.49 5.15
CA LYS A 5 7.12 -7.85 3.99
C LYS A 5 7.33 -9.30 3.58
N ILE A 6 8.56 -9.81 3.62
CA ILE A 6 8.86 -11.22 3.35
C ILE A 6 8.18 -12.11 4.40
N LEU A 7 8.39 -11.83 5.69
CA LEU A 7 7.79 -12.60 6.78
C LEU A 7 6.26 -12.61 6.72
N THR A 8 5.63 -11.45 6.48
CA THR A 8 4.17 -11.35 6.31
C THR A 8 3.70 -12.08 5.05
N SER A 9 4.45 -12.01 3.94
CA SER A 9 4.11 -12.76 2.72
C SER A 9 4.18 -14.26 2.94
N CYS A 10 5.24 -14.76 3.60
CA CYS A 10 5.38 -16.16 3.97
C CYS A 10 4.25 -16.61 4.91
N TYR A 11 3.89 -15.78 5.89
CA TYR A 11 2.79 -16.06 6.82
C TYR A 11 1.43 -16.13 6.11
N LEU A 12 1.12 -15.16 5.23
CA LEU A 12 -0.10 -15.18 4.43
C LEU A 12 -0.12 -16.38 3.46
N GLY A 13 1.01 -16.70 2.83
CA GLY A 13 1.16 -17.87 1.96
C GLY A 13 0.90 -19.18 2.71
N TYR A 14 1.46 -19.32 3.92
CA TYR A 14 1.18 -20.46 4.80
C TYR A 14 -0.31 -20.56 5.15
N LYS A 15 -0.99 -19.44 5.45
CA LYS A 15 -2.43 -19.43 5.74
C LYS A 15 -3.30 -19.79 4.53
N ILE A 16 -2.90 -19.40 3.32
CA ILE A 16 -3.56 -19.81 2.09
C ILE A 16 -3.40 -21.32 1.88
N TRP A 17 -2.20 -21.86 2.12
CA TRP A 17 -1.92 -23.29 2.01
C TRP A 17 -2.74 -24.11 3.01
N GLU A 18 -2.74 -23.72 4.30
CA GLU A 18 -3.54 -24.35 5.36
C GLU A 18 -5.03 -24.40 5.00
N ARG A 19 -5.55 -23.31 4.42
CA ARG A 19 -6.96 -23.25 3.97
C ARG A 19 -7.22 -24.15 2.76
N ASN A 20 -6.29 -24.18 1.80
CA ASN A 20 -6.41 -25.02 0.61
C ASN A 20 -6.44 -26.50 1.00
N GLU A 21 -5.63 -26.91 1.98
CA GLU A 21 -5.65 -28.28 2.51
C GLU A 21 -7.02 -28.64 3.12
N LYS A 22 -7.63 -27.71 3.88
CA LYS A 22 -8.95 -27.92 4.51
C LYS A 22 -10.13 -27.95 3.54
N THR A 23 -10.06 -27.18 2.45
CA THR A 23 -11.20 -26.97 1.53
C THR A 23 -11.05 -27.67 0.19
N GLY A 24 -9.84 -28.17 -0.13
CA GLY A 24 -9.51 -28.80 -1.41
C GLY A 24 -9.54 -27.86 -2.61
N LYS A 25 -9.70 -26.55 -2.42
CA LYS A 25 -9.80 -25.54 -3.50
C LYS A 25 -9.02 -24.27 -3.16
N ILE A 26 -8.23 -23.79 -4.11
CA ILE A 26 -7.61 -22.48 -4.04
C ILE A 26 -8.69 -21.44 -4.31
N SER A 27 -9.00 -20.63 -3.30
CA SER A 27 -9.93 -19.49 -3.44
C SER A 27 -9.15 -18.20 -3.64
N PHE A 28 -9.46 -17.48 -4.74
CA PHE A 28 -8.96 -16.12 -5.00
C PHE A 28 -9.74 -15.10 -4.14
N GLY A 29 -9.68 -15.27 -2.81
CA GLY A 29 -10.36 -14.43 -1.84
C GLY A 29 -9.49 -13.29 -1.29
N PHE A 30 -9.97 -12.67 -0.22
CA PHE A 30 -9.34 -11.48 0.35
C PHE A 30 -7.92 -11.74 0.89
N VAL A 31 -7.65 -12.89 1.55
CA VAL A 31 -6.29 -13.26 1.99
C VAL A 31 -5.31 -13.41 0.82
N PHE A 32 -5.76 -14.03 -0.28
CA PHE A 32 -4.95 -14.17 -1.48
C PHE A 32 -4.61 -12.81 -2.09
N SER A 33 -5.58 -11.88 -2.11
CA SER A 33 -5.33 -10.51 -2.58
C SER A 33 -4.27 -9.78 -1.76
N LEU A 34 -4.25 -9.97 -0.43
CA LEU A 34 -3.21 -9.40 0.42
C LEU A 34 -1.85 -10.01 0.15
N TYR A 35 -1.78 -11.32 -0.07
CA TYR A 35 -0.54 -12.00 -0.41
C TYR A 35 0.08 -11.41 -1.69
N ILE A 36 -0.74 -11.24 -2.75
CA ILE A 36 -0.31 -10.60 -3.99
C ILE A 36 0.13 -9.15 -3.73
N MET A 37 -0.64 -8.37 -2.97
CA MET A 37 -0.27 -7.01 -2.61
C MET A 37 1.09 -6.95 -1.89
N MET A 38 1.36 -7.86 -0.94
CA MET A 38 2.63 -7.88 -0.21
C MET A 38 3.82 -8.20 -1.13
N ILE A 39 3.65 -9.11 -2.08
CA ILE A 39 4.66 -9.38 -3.12
C ILE A 39 4.92 -8.13 -3.96
N CYS A 40 3.86 -7.49 -4.47
CA CYS A 40 3.97 -6.26 -5.25
C CYS A 40 4.68 -5.15 -4.46
N LEU A 41 4.32 -4.96 -3.19
CA LEU A 41 4.96 -3.98 -2.32
C LEU A 41 6.42 -4.34 -2.00
N PHE A 42 6.77 -5.62 -1.94
CA PHE A 42 8.16 -6.06 -1.77
C PHE A 42 8.98 -5.73 -3.01
N VAL A 43 8.51 -6.16 -4.20
CA VAL A 43 9.19 -5.90 -5.48
C VAL A 43 9.33 -4.40 -5.74
N SER A 44 8.24 -3.64 -5.57
CA SER A 44 8.25 -2.17 -5.67
C SER A 44 9.28 -1.53 -4.74
N ARG A 45 9.49 -2.06 -3.53
CA ARG A 45 10.50 -1.51 -2.62
C ARG A 45 11.93 -1.78 -3.08
N ILE A 46 12.20 -2.87 -3.80
CA ILE A 46 13.51 -3.10 -4.42
C ILE A 46 13.78 -1.99 -5.44
N PHE A 47 12.83 -1.70 -6.33
CA PHE A 47 12.96 -0.62 -7.31
C PHE A 47 13.13 0.76 -6.65
N TYR A 48 12.32 1.09 -5.63
CA TYR A 48 12.50 2.32 -4.87
C TYR A 48 13.85 2.37 -4.16
N PHE A 49 14.34 1.26 -3.60
CA PHE A 49 15.64 1.24 -2.95
C PHE A 49 16.77 1.52 -3.95
N THR A 50 16.74 0.91 -5.13
CA THR A 50 17.70 1.20 -6.20
C THR A 50 17.61 2.66 -6.65
N PHE A 51 16.39 3.19 -6.81
CA PHE A 51 16.17 4.61 -7.13
C PHE A 51 16.75 5.54 -6.05
N ASP A 52 16.36 5.35 -4.79
CA ASP A 52 16.73 6.19 -3.64
C ASP A 52 18.25 6.17 -3.38
N PHE A 53 18.84 4.98 -3.33
CA PHE A 53 20.21 4.80 -2.82
C PHE A 53 21.28 4.60 -3.89
N TYR A 54 20.94 4.03 -5.05
CA TYR A 54 21.94 3.77 -6.09
C TYR A 54 21.98 4.88 -7.13
N PHE A 55 20.81 5.31 -7.60
CA PHE A 55 20.72 6.27 -8.70
C PHE A 55 20.73 7.73 -8.26
N THR A 56 20.02 8.04 -7.18
CA THR A 56 19.80 9.44 -6.76
C THR A 56 20.61 9.82 -5.53
N ASN A 57 21.08 8.86 -4.74
CA ASN A 57 21.73 9.10 -3.44
C ASN A 57 20.92 10.08 -2.57
N LEU A 58 19.59 9.97 -2.62
CA LEU A 58 18.64 10.87 -1.96
C LEU A 58 18.73 12.35 -2.38
N ASN A 59 19.34 12.65 -3.53
CA ASN A 59 19.42 14.01 -4.08
C ASN A 59 18.21 14.28 -5.01
N PRO A 60 17.30 15.20 -4.65
CA PRO A 60 16.09 15.47 -5.45
C PRO A 60 16.37 15.96 -6.86
N SER A 61 17.50 16.63 -7.10
CA SER A 61 17.84 17.15 -8.43
C SER A 61 18.13 16.06 -9.46
N LEU A 62 18.31 14.81 -9.02
CA LEU A 62 18.56 13.65 -9.88
C LEU A 62 17.30 12.83 -10.16
N TYR A 63 16.14 13.18 -9.60
CA TYR A 63 14.93 12.35 -9.64
C TYR A 63 14.31 12.27 -11.04
N GLN A 64 14.35 13.37 -11.79
CA GLN A 64 13.83 13.47 -13.16
C GLN A 64 14.78 12.90 -14.22
N ILE A 65 16.04 12.65 -13.88
CA ILE A 65 17.07 12.30 -14.86
C ILE A 65 16.90 10.84 -15.32
N PHE A 66 17.05 10.60 -16.63
CA PHE A 66 17.12 9.24 -17.17
C PHE A 66 18.47 8.59 -16.83
N PRO A 67 18.53 7.33 -16.35
CA PRO A 67 17.45 6.33 -16.26
C PRO A 67 16.70 6.30 -14.92
N ASN A 68 17.08 7.16 -13.96
CA ASN A 68 16.60 7.14 -12.57
C ASN A 68 15.06 7.12 -12.49
N VAL A 69 14.41 8.04 -13.21
CA VAL A 69 12.95 8.20 -13.18
C VAL A 69 12.18 6.94 -13.58
N TRP A 70 12.76 6.06 -14.41
CA TRP A 70 12.11 4.81 -14.82
C TRP A 70 11.99 3.81 -13.68
N PHE A 71 13.01 3.71 -12.81
CA PHE A 71 12.95 2.83 -11.64
C PHE A 71 11.83 3.26 -10.70
N TRP A 72 11.68 4.57 -10.48
CA TRP A 72 10.59 5.13 -9.69
C TRP A 72 9.21 4.84 -10.32
N LYS A 73 9.04 5.09 -11.62
CA LYS A 73 7.78 4.81 -12.33
C LYS A 73 7.38 3.34 -12.29
N ILE A 74 8.34 2.43 -12.51
CA ILE A 74 8.10 0.98 -12.41
C ILE A 74 7.68 0.61 -10.99
N ALA A 75 8.36 1.16 -9.97
CA ALA A 75 8.00 0.94 -8.58
C ALA A 75 6.56 1.40 -8.27
N VAL A 76 6.15 2.56 -8.79
CA VAL A 76 4.78 3.09 -8.68
C VAL A 76 3.78 2.12 -9.27
N VAL A 77 3.94 1.70 -10.53
CA VAL A 77 2.98 0.82 -11.22
C VAL A 77 2.85 -0.53 -10.50
N ILE A 78 3.96 -1.14 -10.08
CA ILE A 78 3.94 -2.41 -9.35
C ILE A 78 3.16 -2.25 -8.03
N SER A 79 3.40 -1.16 -7.28
CA SER A 79 2.66 -0.91 -6.04
C SER A 79 1.17 -0.66 -6.27
N ALA A 80 0.83 0.14 -7.29
CA ALA A 80 -0.54 0.46 -7.63
C ALA A 80 -1.32 -0.77 -8.09
N PHE A 81 -0.69 -1.68 -8.84
CA PHE A 81 -1.28 -2.98 -9.19
C PHE A 81 -1.65 -3.80 -7.95
N GLY A 82 -0.76 -3.86 -6.95
CA GLY A 82 -1.05 -4.55 -5.69
C GLY A 82 -2.26 -3.96 -4.97
N TYR A 83 -2.32 -2.63 -4.85
CA TYR A 83 -3.43 -1.93 -4.20
C TYR A 83 -4.75 -2.05 -4.99
N SER A 84 -4.70 -1.90 -6.32
CA SER A 84 -5.87 -2.03 -7.18
C SER A 84 -6.43 -3.44 -7.14
N PHE A 85 -5.58 -4.47 -7.09
CA PHE A 85 -6.02 -5.86 -6.96
C PHE A 85 -6.80 -6.10 -5.66
N VAL A 86 -6.29 -5.58 -4.54
CA VAL A 86 -7.00 -5.67 -3.25
C VAL A 86 -8.33 -4.93 -3.29
N LEU A 87 -8.37 -3.70 -3.82
CA LEU A 87 -9.62 -2.94 -3.97
C LEU A 87 -10.65 -3.67 -4.83
N PHE A 88 -10.20 -4.31 -5.92
CA PHE A 88 -11.08 -5.09 -6.78
C PHE A 88 -11.67 -6.30 -6.04
N ILE A 89 -10.86 -7.01 -5.26
CA ILE A 89 -11.32 -8.16 -4.47
C ILE A 89 -12.24 -7.72 -3.33
N ILE A 90 -11.96 -6.60 -2.66
CA ILE A 90 -12.88 -6.02 -1.67
C ILE A 90 -14.24 -5.73 -2.31
N ASP A 91 -14.27 -5.03 -3.45
CA ASP A 91 -15.53 -4.72 -4.12
C ASP A 91 -16.26 -6.00 -4.55
N ARG A 92 -15.57 -6.94 -5.20
CA ARG A 92 -16.16 -8.19 -5.69
C ARG A 92 -16.63 -9.13 -4.58
N SER A 93 -15.84 -9.32 -3.53
CA SER A 93 -16.06 -10.37 -2.52
C SER A 93 -16.72 -9.89 -1.24
N ILE A 94 -16.63 -8.59 -0.92
CA ILE A 94 -17.19 -8.02 0.32
C ILE A 94 -18.40 -7.14 0.01
N LEU A 95 -18.38 -6.43 -1.13
CA LEU A 95 -19.43 -5.48 -1.49
C LEU A 95 -20.35 -5.96 -2.61
N ASP A 96 -20.24 -7.23 -3.01
CA ASP A 96 -21.01 -7.83 -4.11
C ASP A 96 -20.97 -7.01 -5.40
N PHE A 97 -19.79 -6.44 -5.70
CA PHE A 97 -19.50 -5.67 -6.90
C PHE A 97 -20.34 -4.40 -7.07
N LYS A 98 -20.80 -3.80 -5.97
CA LYS A 98 -21.58 -2.53 -5.96
C LYS A 98 -20.90 -1.40 -6.73
N PHE A 99 -19.57 -1.27 -6.63
CA PHE A 99 -18.83 -0.21 -7.32
C PHE A 99 -18.28 -0.64 -8.69
N LYS A 100 -18.55 -1.88 -9.14
CA LYS A 100 -18.11 -2.44 -10.42
C LYS A 100 -16.60 -2.30 -10.68
N GLY A 101 -15.79 -2.30 -9.63
CA GLY A 101 -14.34 -2.14 -9.69
C GLY A 101 -13.85 -0.73 -9.98
N VAL A 102 -14.72 0.29 -10.02
CA VAL A 102 -14.37 1.67 -10.45
C VAL A 102 -13.17 2.23 -9.67
N LEU A 103 -13.12 2.05 -8.34
CA LEU A 103 -12.00 2.55 -7.52
C LEU A 103 -10.67 1.85 -7.86
N SER A 104 -10.71 0.54 -8.13
CA SER A 104 -9.55 -0.24 -8.55
C SER A 104 -9.04 0.21 -9.91
N TYR A 105 -9.95 0.37 -10.89
CA TYR A 105 -9.61 0.82 -12.23
C TYR A 105 -9.04 2.24 -12.20
N MET A 106 -9.69 3.17 -11.50
CA MET A 106 -9.21 4.55 -11.38
C MET A 106 -7.79 4.60 -10.79
N MET A 107 -7.53 3.85 -9.71
CA MET A 107 -6.19 3.78 -9.10
C MET A 107 -5.14 3.27 -10.09
N PHE A 108 -5.44 2.20 -10.83
CA PHE A 108 -4.50 1.63 -11.79
C PHE A 108 -4.30 2.54 -13.01
N THR A 109 -5.37 3.18 -13.50
CA THR A 109 -5.30 4.16 -14.60
C THR A 109 -4.41 5.35 -14.23
N VAL A 110 -4.51 5.89 -13.01
CA VAL A 110 -3.62 6.98 -12.54
C VAL A 110 -2.15 6.52 -12.58
N ALA A 111 -1.86 5.30 -12.15
CA ALA A 111 -0.50 4.76 -12.20
C ALA A 111 0.02 4.59 -13.64
N LEU A 112 -0.84 4.17 -14.59
CA LEU A 112 -0.49 4.12 -16.00
C LEU A 112 -0.24 5.51 -16.59
N ILE A 113 -1.05 6.51 -16.23
CA ILE A 113 -0.82 7.90 -16.62
C ILE A 113 0.57 8.35 -16.15
N ILE A 114 0.91 8.13 -14.87
CA ILE A 114 2.24 8.46 -14.31
C ILE A 114 3.37 7.74 -15.07
N PHE A 115 3.16 6.47 -15.42
CA PHE A 115 4.16 5.69 -16.14
C PHE A 115 4.47 6.27 -17.53
N PHE A 116 3.42 6.56 -18.31
CA PHE A 116 3.55 7.05 -19.68
C PHE A 116 3.80 8.56 -19.79
N TYR A 117 3.51 9.35 -18.75
CA TYR A 117 3.75 10.79 -18.77
C TYR A 117 5.26 11.11 -18.90
N PRO A 118 5.71 11.86 -19.90
CA PRO A 118 7.13 12.17 -20.08
C PRO A 118 7.62 13.11 -18.97
N VAL A 119 8.66 12.71 -18.23
CA VAL A 119 9.25 13.52 -17.15
C VAL A 119 10.61 14.00 -17.62
N ASN A 120 10.70 15.27 -18.00
CA ASN A 120 11.94 15.88 -18.52
C ASN A 120 12.49 16.97 -17.60
N THR A 121 11.63 17.52 -16.73
CA THR A 121 11.99 18.60 -15.80
C THR A 121 11.61 18.23 -14.36
N SER A 122 12.14 18.98 -13.39
CA SER A 122 11.75 18.82 -11.98
C SER A 122 10.27 19.14 -11.76
N SER A 123 9.73 20.13 -12.49
CA SER A 123 8.30 20.47 -12.44
C SER A 123 7.42 19.31 -12.94
N ASP A 124 7.85 18.59 -13.98
CA ASP A 124 7.15 17.40 -14.45
C ASP A 124 7.13 16.30 -13.37
N PHE A 125 8.26 16.11 -12.70
CA PHE A 125 8.38 15.12 -11.62
C PHE A 125 7.47 15.46 -10.44
N GLU A 126 7.38 16.73 -10.05
CA GLU A 126 6.47 17.21 -9.01
C GLU A 126 5.00 17.02 -9.40
N LEU A 127 4.64 17.29 -10.65
CA LEU A 127 3.28 17.07 -11.16
C LEU A 127 2.89 15.59 -11.06
N VAL A 128 3.73 14.67 -11.56
CA VAL A 128 3.42 13.23 -11.48
C VAL A 128 3.46 12.71 -10.04
N SER A 129 4.30 13.28 -9.18
CA SER A 129 4.30 12.98 -7.75
C SER A 129 3.02 13.45 -7.06
N THR A 130 2.46 14.58 -7.48
CA THR A 130 1.17 15.08 -6.99
C THR A 130 0.02 14.17 -7.42
N LEU A 131 0.08 13.57 -8.62
CA LEU A 131 -0.91 12.56 -9.03
C LEU A 131 -0.93 11.32 -8.12
N LEU A 132 0.18 10.97 -7.46
CA LEU A 132 0.18 9.91 -6.44
C LEU A 132 -0.72 10.25 -5.24
N PHE A 133 -0.96 11.53 -4.95
CA PHE A 133 -1.89 11.92 -3.90
C PHE A 133 -3.31 11.45 -4.20
N LEU A 134 -3.73 11.39 -5.47
CA LEU A 134 -5.02 10.81 -5.87
C LEU A 134 -5.12 9.33 -5.49
N ILE A 135 -4.04 8.56 -5.68
CA ILE A 135 -3.97 7.15 -5.25
C ILE A 135 -4.17 7.06 -3.73
N ASN A 136 -3.54 7.94 -2.96
CA ASN A 136 -3.71 7.98 -1.50
C ASN A 136 -5.14 8.35 -1.09
N ILE A 137 -5.79 9.29 -1.78
CA ILE A 137 -7.21 9.62 -1.53
C ILE A 137 -8.11 8.41 -1.77
N ILE A 138 -7.91 7.70 -2.89
CA ILE A 138 -8.69 6.50 -3.19
C ILE A 138 -8.47 5.43 -2.11
N ALA A 139 -7.24 5.30 -1.60
CA ALA A 139 -6.93 4.36 -0.53
C ALA A 139 -7.67 4.66 0.79
N ILE A 140 -8.11 5.90 1.05
CA ILE A 140 -8.95 6.28 2.21
C ILE A 140 -10.32 5.58 2.16
N ALA A 141 -10.80 5.18 0.98
CA ALA A 141 -12.04 4.42 0.87
C ALA A 141 -11.99 3.10 1.65
N ILE A 142 -10.80 2.47 1.77
CA ILE A 142 -10.62 1.21 2.50
C ILE A 142 -10.98 1.35 3.99
N PRO A 143 -10.32 2.21 4.79
CA PRO A 143 -10.65 2.31 6.21
C PRO A 143 -12.09 2.80 6.45
N VAL A 144 -12.61 3.72 5.61
CA VAL A 144 -14.01 4.16 5.71
C VAL A 144 -14.98 2.99 5.54
N LEU A 145 -14.76 2.15 4.53
CA LEU A 145 -15.57 0.97 4.26
C LEU A 145 -15.54 -0.02 5.43
N PHE A 146 -14.36 -0.32 5.96
CA PHE A 146 -14.23 -1.28 7.04
C PHE A 146 -14.74 -0.72 8.37
N PHE A 147 -14.64 0.58 8.64
CA PHE A 147 -15.36 1.17 9.77
C PHE A 147 -16.87 1.06 9.60
N TYR A 148 -17.38 1.31 8.39
CA TYR A 148 -18.80 1.14 8.09
C TYR A 148 -19.27 -0.29 8.34
N ILE A 149 -18.54 -1.29 7.84
CA ILE A 149 -18.86 -2.72 8.07
C ILE A 149 -18.82 -3.03 9.58
N GLY A 150 -17.78 -2.59 10.28
CA GLY A 150 -17.64 -2.88 11.71
C GLY A 150 -18.69 -2.20 12.60
N TYR A 151 -19.27 -1.09 12.13
CA TYR A 151 -20.38 -0.41 12.81
C TYR A 151 -21.70 -1.19 12.65
N HIS A 152 -21.99 -1.68 11.44
CA HIS A 152 -23.28 -2.31 11.12
C HIS A 152 -23.33 -3.80 11.46
N GLU A 153 -22.21 -4.52 11.30
CA GLU A 153 -22.17 -5.98 11.47
C GLU A 153 -21.39 -6.36 12.73
N ALA A 154 -22.11 -6.81 13.77
CA ALA A 154 -21.53 -7.10 15.08
C ALA A 154 -20.42 -8.17 15.02
N ASP A 155 -20.63 -9.23 14.21
CA ASP A 155 -19.68 -10.32 14.06
C ASP A 155 -18.37 -9.88 13.39
N PHE A 156 -18.43 -8.85 12.54
CA PHE A 156 -17.27 -8.32 11.82
C PHE A 156 -16.64 -7.09 12.48
N ARG A 157 -17.15 -6.63 13.63
CA ARG A 157 -16.72 -5.38 14.29
C ARG A 157 -15.22 -5.32 14.52
N ASN A 158 -14.69 -6.25 15.33
CA ASN A 158 -13.28 -6.22 15.72
C ASN A 158 -12.33 -6.41 14.53
N PRO A 159 -12.53 -7.41 13.64
CA PRO A 159 -11.67 -7.57 12.47
C PRO A 159 -11.68 -6.35 11.54
N SER A 160 -12.85 -5.75 11.30
CA SER A 160 -12.97 -4.60 10.40
C SER A 160 -12.32 -3.34 10.99
N VAL A 161 -12.48 -3.10 12.28
CA VAL A 161 -11.79 -2.00 12.99
C VAL A 161 -10.28 -2.19 12.94
N LEU A 162 -9.78 -3.42 13.17
CA LEU A 162 -8.35 -3.71 13.05
C LEU A 162 -7.83 -3.44 11.63
N ILE A 163 -8.57 -3.86 10.61
CA ILE A 163 -8.23 -3.57 9.21
C ILE A 163 -8.12 -2.05 8.99
N ALA A 164 -9.14 -1.28 9.38
CA ALA A 164 -9.17 0.17 9.18
C ALA A 164 -8.01 0.86 9.92
N ILE A 165 -7.79 0.54 11.19
CA ILE A 165 -6.69 1.08 12.00
C ILE A 165 -5.33 0.71 11.41
N GLY A 166 -5.13 -0.53 11.00
CA GLY A 166 -3.88 -0.98 10.38
C GLY A 166 -3.55 -0.20 9.10
N VAL A 167 -4.55 0.03 8.25
CA VAL A 167 -4.41 0.84 7.02
C VAL A 167 -4.07 2.29 7.37
N ILE A 168 -4.76 2.90 8.35
CA ILE A 168 -4.49 4.28 8.78
C ILE A 168 -3.07 4.42 9.33
N ILE A 169 -2.65 3.55 10.25
CA ILE A 169 -1.30 3.59 10.82
C ILE A 169 -0.25 3.44 9.71
N TYR A 170 -0.47 2.52 8.76
CA TYR A 170 0.42 2.35 7.62
C TYR A 170 0.50 3.61 6.75
N ALA A 171 -0.66 4.19 6.41
CA ALA A 171 -0.76 5.36 5.57
C ALA A 171 -0.09 6.57 6.22
N VAL A 172 -0.35 6.84 7.51
CA VAL A 172 0.33 7.92 8.25
C VAL A 172 1.84 7.68 8.26
N GLY A 173 2.28 6.46 8.58
CA GLY A 173 3.70 6.10 8.54
C GLY A 173 4.33 6.31 7.16
N ALA A 174 3.61 6.07 6.07
CA ALA A 174 4.10 6.33 4.71
C ALA A 174 4.20 7.83 4.39
N ASN A 175 3.22 8.63 4.80
CA ASN A 175 3.13 10.05 4.47
C ASN A 175 4.02 10.95 5.35
N VAL A 176 4.44 10.49 6.53
CA VAL A 176 5.39 11.24 7.40
C VAL A 176 6.75 11.50 6.72
N LEU A 177 7.12 10.71 5.70
CA LEU A 177 8.36 10.87 4.93
C LEU A 177 8.20 11.66 3.62
N ILE A 178 7.05 12.29 3.39
CA ILE A 178 6.91 13.21 2.26
C ILE A 178 7.82 14.42 2.50
N GLU A 179 8.59 14.83 1.49
CA GLU A 179 9.60 15.88 1.66
C GLU A 179 8.99 17.20 2.14
N SER A 180 7.75 17.54 1.76
CA SER A 180 7.05 18.73 2.28
C SER A 180 6.82 18.68 3.80
N VAL A 181 6.56 17.48 4.36
CA VAL A 181 6.41 17.28 5.81
C VAL A 181 7.78 17.27 6.48
N VAL A 182 8.74 16.57 5.90
CA VAL A 182 10.09 16.43 6.45
C VAL A 182 10.81 17.78 6.50
N SER A 183 10.78 18.55 5.41
CA SER A 183 11.43 19.88 5.32
C SER A 183 10.83 20.88 6.31
N LEU A 184 9.50 20.90 6.47
CA LEU A 184 8.83 21.73 7.46
C LEU A 184 9.30 21.37 8.87
N LEU A 185 9.32 20.09 9.24
CA LEU A 185 9.74 19.65 10.56
C LEU A 185 11.23 19.89 10.82
N ASP A 186 12.09 19.70 9.82
CA ASP A 186 13.55 19.92 9.93
C ASP A 186 13.88 21.40 10.14
N SER A 187 13.08 22.31 9.58
CA SER A 187 13.20 23.75 9.85
C SER A 187 12.88 24.14 11.30
N LEU A 188 11.98 23.38 11.96
CA LEU A 188 11.57 23.61 13.34
C LEU A 188 12.47 22.86 14.34
N LEU A 189 12.94 21.67 13.98
CA LEU A 189 13.79 20.82 14.80
C LEU A 189 14.91 20.20 13.96
N PRO A 190 16.07 20.87 13.84
CA PRO A 190 17.20 20.36 13.05
C PRO A 190 17.62 18.95 13.49
N GLY A 191 17.74 18.03 12.53
CA GLY A 191 18.14 16.65 12.81
C GLY A 191 16.98 15.69 13.08
N ILE A 192 15.72 16.15 12.98
CA ILE A 192 14.53 15.31 13.14
C ILE A 192 14.37 14.24 12.05
N ARG A 193 15.10 14.36 10.93
CA ARG A 193 15.04 13.42 9.80
C ARG A 193 15.20 11.96 10.24
N ILE A 194 16.28 11.62 10.96
CA ILE A 194 16.54 10.22 11.40
C ILE A 194 15.42 9.67 12.30
N PRO A 195 14.96 10.39 13.35
CA PRO A 195 13.77 10.01 14.11
C PRO A 195 12.52 9.78 13.25
N LEU A 196 12.25 10.64 12.25
CA LEU A 196 11.09 10.48 11.36
C LEU A 196 11.18 9.21 10.51
N TYR A 197 12.35 8.90 9.94
CA TYR A 197 12.56 7.63 9.23
C TYR A 197 12.32 6.41 10.12
N THR A 198 12.76 6.49 11.38
CA THR A 198 12.59 5.43 12.38
C THR A 198 11.13 5.26 12.75
N LEU A 199 10.44 6.36 13.08
CA LEU A 199 9.01 6.38 13.39
C LEU A 199 8.17 5.85 12.22
N SER A 200 8.43 6.34 11.01
CA SER A 200 7.78 5.89 9.79
C SER A 200 7.92 4.39 9.59
N LEU A 201 9.11 3.84 9.84
CA LEU A 201 9.36 2.41 9.74
C LEU A 201 8.54 1.62 10.76
N PHE A 202 8.53 2.03 12.03
CA PHE A 202 7.72 1.36 13.07
C PHE A 202 6.22 1.42 12.76
N MET A 203 5.69 2.57 12.38
CA MET A 203 4.29 2.73 12.00
C MET A 203 3.92 1.81 10.82
N LYS A 204 4.73 1.80 9.75
CA LYS A 204 4.47 0.92 8.60
C LYS A 204 4.53 -0.57 8.96
N LEU A 205 5.42 -0.97 9.87
CA LEU A 205 5.49 -2.35 10.36
C LEU A 205 4.25 -2.73 11.16
N ILE A 206 3.90 -1.92 12.16
CA ILE A 206 2.74 -2.15 13.03
C ILE A 206 1.46 -2.18 12.18
N GLY A 207 1.31 -1.20 11.27
CA GLY A 207 0.16 -1.12 10.36
C GLY A 207 -0.01 -2.37 9.50
N ILE A 208 1.07 -2.88 8.88
CA ILE A 208 1.02 -4.11 8.08
C ILE A 208 0.62 -5.33 8.92
N VAL A 209 1.18 -5.47 10.12
CA VAL A 209 0.91 -6.61 11.00
C VAL A 209 -0.55 -6.60 11.46
N ILE A 210 -1.04 -5.46 11.96
CA ILE A 210 -2.43 -5.27 12.40
C ILE A 210 -3.39 -5.52 11.24
N TYR A 211 -3.11 -4.93 10.08
CA TYR A 211 -3.94 -5.09 8.88
C TYR A 211 -4.02 -6.56 8.45
N SER A 212 -2.87 -7.24 8.36
CA SER A 212 -2.81 -8.64 7.92
C SER A 212 -3.52 -9.57 8.91
N TYR A 213 -3.35 -9.34 10.20
CA TYR A 213 -4.08 -10.08 11.24
C TYR A 213 -5.59 -9.84 11.17
N GLY A 214 -6.01 -8.58 11.00
CA GLY A 214 -7.41 -8.20 10.84
C GLY A 214 -8.07 -8.89 9.64
N VAL A 215 -7.38 -8.97 8.49
CA VAL A 215 -7.91 -9.67 7.30
C VAL A 215 -8.04 -11.17 7.51
N ILE A 216 -7.07 -11.82 8.15
CA ILE A 216 -7.19 -13.26 8.46
C ILE A 216 -8.41 -13.51 9.34
N LYS A 217 -8.59 -12.73 10.40
CA LYS A 217 -9.75 -12.84 11.29
C LYS A 217 -11.07 -12.53 10.59
N PHE A 218 -11.10 -11.51 9.74
CA PHE A 218 -12.28 -11.17 8.94
C PHE A 218 -12.70 -12.36 8.06
N VAL A 219 -11.72 -12.98 7.39
CA VAL A 219 -11.98 -14.07 6.46
C VAL A 219 -12.34 -15.38 7.17
N GLU A 220 -11.79 -15.65 8.35
CA GLU A 220 -12.19 -16.80 9.20
C GLU A 220 -13.68 -16.73 9.58
N ILE A 221 -14.23 -15.53 9.78
CA ILE A 221 -15.66 -15.34 10.08
C ILE A 221 -16.48 -15.40 8.78
N PHE A 222 -16.04 -14.71 7.74
CA PHE A 222 -16.76 -14.63 6.45
C PHE A 222 -16.87 -15.97 5.72
N SER A 223 -15.97 -16.91 6.00
CA SER A 223 -15.92 -18.22 5.32
C SER A 223 -16.69 -19.33 6.06
N LYS A 224 -17.33 -19.02 7.18
CA LYS A 224 -18.25 -19.93 7.90
C LYS A 224 -19.65 -19.80 7.33
#